data_AF-W9E7Y2-F1
#
_entry.id   AF-W9E7Y2-F1
#
_cell.length_a   1.000
_cell.length_b   1.000
_cell.length_c   1.000
_cell.angle_alpha   90.00
_cell.angle_beta   90.00
_cell.angle_gamma   90.00
#
_symmetry.space_group_name_H-M   'P 1'
#
loop_
_entity.id
_entity.type
_entity.pdbx_description
1 polymer ?
#
loop_
_entity_poly.entity_id
_entity_poly.type
_entity_poly.pdbx_seq_one_letter_code
_entity_poly.pdbx_strand_id
1 'polypeptide(L)'
;METLIKLYDKDKAPVHYADVANFMGISKWTAYDMLTELEELGYVKRQYFIGEDKSIGRSILVYMPNESAYDVVNKSSIHEWNSVKEVLLNVIKKNDDSISVDDFINEKKAALKPLKFCAYALTTLLLQIKTLDVAVIENIKNSININGSEAPVILFVGIVIGFYIDYHLSSESRKVFEKVNIFHKYIKELSTNDKTLLNNFLKESLLYI
;
A
#
# COMPACT_ATOMS: atom_id res chain seq x y z
N MET A 1 -11.20 12.17 -5.53
CA MET A 1 -11.34 11.07 -6.52
C MET A 1 -11.25 9.69 -5.85
N GLU A 2 -10.15 9.35 -5.16
CA GLU A 2 -9.97 8.04 -4.50
C GLU A 2 -11.15 7.62 -3.60
N THR A 3 -11.67 8.53 -2.79
CA THR A 3 -12.84 8.26 -1.93
C THR A 3 -14.08 7.84 -2.72
N LEU A 4 -14.37 8.52 -3.83
CA LEU A 4 -15.52 8.19 -4.67
C LEU A 4 -15.37 6.79 -5.27
N ILE A 5 -14.18 6.49 -5.81
CA ILE A 5 -13.87 5.16 -6.35
C ILE A 5 -14.04 4.09 -5.27
N LYS A 6 -13.51 4.33 -4.06
CA LYS A 6 -13.62 3.40 -2.94
C LYS A 6 -15.07 3.12 -2.55
N LEU A 7 -15.90 4.16 -2.44
CA LEU A 7 -17.32 4.01 -2.10
C LEU A 7 -18.09 3.31 -3.21
N TYR A 8 -17.82 3.66 -4.47
CA TYR A 8 -18.42 3.00 -5.63
C TYR A 8 -18.01 1.54 -5.73
N ASP A 9 -16.73 1.21 -5.55
CA ASP A 9 -16.24 -0.17 -5.68
C ASP A 9 -16.72 -1.10 -4.57
N LYS A 10 -17.00 -0.55 -3.39
CA LYS A 10 -17.53 -1.31 -2.26
C LYS A 10 -18.93 -1.85 -2.56
N ASP A 11 -19.82 -1.00 -3.05
CA ASP A 11 -21.24 -1.33 -3.19
C ASP A 11 -21.69 -1.47 -4.66
N LYS A 12 -20.78 -1.20 -5.62
CA LYS A 12 -21.00 -1.16 -7.08
C LYS A 12 -22.23 -0.33 -7.48
N ALA A 13 -22.47 0.74 -6.73
CA ALA A 13 -23.63 1.62 -6.86
C ALA A 13 -23.21 3.10 -6.93
N PRO A 14 -23.96 3.95 -7.65
CA PRO A 14 -23.72 5.39 -7.67
C PRO A 14 -23.74 6.01 -6.27
N VAL A 15 -22.82 6.93 -6.02
CA VAL A 15 -22.53 7.45 -4.68
C VAL A 15 -23.12 8.85 -4.53
N HIS A 16 -23.82 9.10 -3.41
CA HIS A 16 -24.31 10.42 -3.10
C HIS A 16 -23.18 11.29 -2.52
N TYR A 17 -23.12 12.58 -2.87
CA TYR A 17 -22.04 13.48 -2.42
C TYR A 17 -21.95 13.61 -0.89
N ALA A 18 -23.06 13.41 -0.18
CA ALA A 18 -23.08 13.39 1.28
C ALA A 18 -22.28 12.22 1.87
N ASP A 19 -22.21 11.07 1.19
CA ASP A 19 -21.44 9.92 1.65
C ASP A 19 -19.93 10.19 1.50
N VAL A 20 -19.54 10.85 0.41
CA VAL A 20 -18.18 11.35 0.21
C VAL A 20 -17.82 12.36 1.30
N ALA A 21 -18.72 13.30 1.59
CA ALA A 21 -18.53 14.31 2.63
C ALA A 21 -18.29 13.67 4.01
N ASN A 22 -19.16 12.72 4.38
CA ASN A 22 -19.06 11.98 5.64
C ASN A 22 -17.77 11.18 5.73
N PHE A 23 -17.38 10.49 4.64
CA PHE A 23 -16.15 9.69 4.63
C PHE A 23 -14.89 10.55 4.76
N MET A 24 -14.88 11.73 4.12
CA MET A 24 -13.73 12.62 4.14
C MET A 24 -13.70 13.57 5.34
N GLY A 25 -14.77 13.63 6.15
CA GLY A 25 -14.89 14.59 7.25
C GLY A 25 -14.98 16.04 6.77
N ILE A 26 -15.55 16.28 5.59
CA ILE A 26 -15.70 17.61 4.99
C ILE A 26 -17.18 18.01 4.90
N SER A 27 -17.45 19.28 4.59
CA SER A 27 -18.83 19.75 4.41
C SER A 27 -19.48 19.14 3.16
N LYS A 28 -20.80 18.98 3.18
CA LYS A 28 -21.59 18.52 2.02
C LYS A 28 -21.42 19.43 0.79
N TRP A 29 -21.29 20.73 1.00
CA TRP A 29 -21.09 21.70 -0.07
C TRP A 29 -19.72 21.54 -0.72
N THR A 30 -18.67 21.40 0.10
CA THR A 30 -17.31 21.10 -0.39
C THR A 30 -17.25 19.80 -1.20
N ALA A 31 -17.90 18.73 -0.72
CA ALA A 31 -17.95 17.47 -1.46
C ALA A 31 -18.70 17.62 -2.79
N TYR A 32 -19.79 18.40 -2.81
CA TYR A 32 -20.54 18.68 -4.03
C TYR A 32 -19.68 19.44 -5.05
N ASP A 33 -19.01 20.51 -4.65
CA ASP A 33 -18.16 21.32 -5.54
C ASP A 33 -17.02 20.48 -6.11
N MET A 34 -16.33 19.71 -5.26
CA MET A 34 -15.25 18.82 -5.70
C MET A 34 -15.73 17.76 -6.71
N LEU A 35 -16.91 17.17 -6.50
CA LEU A 35 -17.45 16.17 -7.43
C LEU A 35 -17.93 16.79 -8.74
N THR A 36 -18.41 18.04 -8.70
CA THR A 36 -18.79 18.81 -9.90
C THR A 36 -17.56 19.17 -10.72
N GLU A 37 -16.48 19.64 -10.09
CA GLU A 37 -15.21 19.92 -10.77
C GLU A 37 -14.63 18.64 -11.41
N LEU A 38 -14.69 17.50 -10.69
CA LEU A 38 -14.26 16.21 -11.24
C LEU A 38 -15.13 15.72 -12.40
N GLU A 39 -16.41 16.09 -12.43
CA GLU A 39 -17.30 15.84 -13.57
C GLU A 39 -16.92 16.71 -14.77
N GLU A 40 -16.66 18.00 -14.57
CA GLU A 40 -16.23 18.92 -15.63
C GLU A 40 -14.90 18.48 -16.26
N LEU A 41 -14.00 17.90 -15.47
CA LEU A 41 -12.75 17.29 -15.93
C LEU A 41 -12.94 15.93 -16.62
N GLY A 42 -14.17 15.40 -16.69
CA GLY A 42 -14.51 14.14 -17.38
C GLY A 42 -14.18 12.87 -16.61
N TYR A 43 -13.80 12.96 -15.34
CA TYR A 43 -13.46 11.80 -14.51
C TYR A 43 -14.67 11.18 -13.83
N VAL A 44 -15.72 11.95 -13.62
CA VAL A 44 -16.92 11.51 -12.90
C VAL A 44 -18.13 11.77 -13.78
N LYS A 45 -19.13 10.89 -13.69
CA LYS A 45 -20.44 11.08 -14.31
C LYS A 45 -21.48 11.34 -13.24
N ARG A 46 -22.24 12.42 -13.43
CA ARG A 46 -23.42 12.77 -12.64
C ARG A 46 -24.64 12.03 -13.13
N GLN A 47 -25.49 11.57 -12.21
CA GLN A 47 -26.79 10.98 -12.51
C GLN A 47 -27.86 11.48 -11.53
N TYR A 48 -29.11 11.46 -11.98
CA TYR A 48 -30.28 11.80 -11.19
C TYR A 48 -31.16 10.56 -11.06
N PHE A 49 -31.37 10.10 -9.83
CA PHE A 49 -32.31 9.02 -9.53
C PHE A 49 -33.65 9.60 -9.10
N ILE A 50 -34.73 9.09 -9.66
CA ILE A 50 -36.08 9.33 -9.16
C ILE A 50 -36.42 8.14 -8.26
N GLY A 51 -36.70 8.39 -6.97
CA GLY A 51 -37.07 7.33 -6.04
C GLY A 51 -38.35 6.61 -6.47
N GLU A 52 -38.44 5.31 -6.18
CA GLU A 52 -39.63 4.49 -6.48
C GLU A 52 -40.86 4.91 -5.66
N ASP A 53 -40.65 5.60 -4.54
CA ASP A 53 -41.72 6.22 -3.78
C ASP A 53 -42.28 7.42 -4.55
N LYS A 54 -43.46 7.21 -5.13
CA LYS A 54 -44.32 8.20 -5.80
C LYS A 54 -44.82 9.33 -4.89
N SER A 55 -44.11 9.62 -3.79
CA SER A 55 -44.35 10.77 -2.94
C SER A 55 -43.16 11.75 -3.01
N ILE A 56 -43.37 12.81 -3.79
CA ILE A 56 -42.57 14.05 -3.81
C ILE A 56 -41.18 13.95 -4.52
N GLY A 57 -41.19 13.71 -5.83
CA GLY A 57 -40.59 14.56 -6.88
C GLY A 57 -39.17 15.15 -6.77
N ARG A 58 -38.30 14.74 -5.85
CA ARG A 58 -36.92 15.26 -5.77
C ARG A 58 -35.95 14.25 -6.35
N SER A 59 -35.44 14.55 -7.54
CA SER A 59 -34.32 13.84 -8.13
C SER A 59 -33.13 13.81 -7.16
N ILE A 60 -32.65 12.62 -6.83
CA ILE A 60 -31.48 12.40 -5.98
C ILE A 60 -30.23 12.45 -6.87
N LEU A 61 -29.34 13.38 -6.56
CA LEU A 61 -28.09 13.59 -7.28
C LEU A 61 -27.01 12.61 -6.80
N VAL A 62 -26.45 11.82 -7.71
CA VAL A 62 -25.39 10.87 -7.42
C VAL A 62 -24.28 10.93 -8.47
N TYR A 63 -23.13 10.35 -8.13
CA TYR A 63 -21.93 10.36 -8.94
C TYR A 63 -21.36 8.96 -9.09
N MET A 64 -20.76 8.68 -10.24
CA MET A 64 -20.02 7.45 -10.51
C MET A 64 -18.68 7.76 -11.18
N PRO A 65 -17.59 7.07 -10.82
CA PRO A 65 -16.31 7.24 -11.49
C PRO A 65 -16.38 6.72 -12.93
N ASN A 66 -15.79 7.44 -13.87
CA ASN A 66 -15.49 6.93 -15.23
C ASN A 66 -14.20 6.10 -15.20
N GLU A 67 -13.94 5.30 -16.24
CA GLU A 67 -12.68 4.54 -16.38
C GLU A 67 -11.44 5.45 -16.28
N SER A 68 -11.51 6.65 -16.84
CA SER A 68 -10.44 7.66 -16.77
C SER A 68 -10.08 8.09 -15.35
N ALA A 69 -11.02 8.02 -14.38
CA ALA A 69 -10.73 8.29 -12.98
C ALA A 69 -9.79 7.23 -12.38
N TYR A 70 -10.01 5.97 -12.73
CA TYR A 70 -9.15 4.86 -12.31
C TYR A 70 -7.74 5.02 -12.89
N ASP A 71 -7.64 5.42 -14.17
CA ASP A 71 -6.34 5.65 -14.80
C ASP A 71 -5.52 6.74 -14.11
N VAL A 72 -6.15 7.85 -13.72
CA VAL A 72 -5.45 8.95 -13.04
C VAL A 72 -4.98 8.54 -11.66
N VAL A 73 -5.84 7.89 -10.87
CA VAL A 73 -5.46 7.39 -9.53
C VAL A 73 -4.35 6.34 -9.62
N ASN A 74 -4.43 5.43 -10.60
CA ASN A 74 -3.41 4.41 -10.82
C ASN A 74 -2.07 5.03 -11.22
N LYS A 75 -2.06 5.98 -12.18
CA LYS A 75 -0.84 6.69 -12.58
C LYS A 75 -0.20 7.46 -11.43
N SER A 76 -1.01 8.16 -10.64
CA SER A 76 -0.52 8.89 -9.46
C SER A 76 0.09 7.94 -8.44
N SER A 77 -0.58 6.80 -8.14
CA SER A 77 -0.09 5.78 -7.22
C SER A 77 1.20 5.12 -7.68
N ILE A 78 1.32 4.81 -8.98
CA ILE A 78 2.54 4.24 -9.57
C ILE A 78 3.70 5.24 -9.53
N HIS A 79 3.44 6.52 -9.80
CA HIS A 79 4.49 7.55 -9.68
C HIS A 79 4.95 7.71 -8.23
N GLU A 80 4.00 7.80 -7.28
CA GLU A 80 4.30 7.87 -5.84
C GLU A 80 5.13 6.65 -5.39
N TRP A 81 4.77 5.45 -5.89
CA TRP A 81 5.50 4.22 -5.64
C TRP A 81 6.92 4.26 -6.23
N ASN A 82 7.08 4.64 -7.48
CA ASN A 82 8.38 4.65 -8.16
C ASN A 82 9.37 5.58 -7.45
N SER A 83 8.93 6.76 -7.00
CA SER A 83 9.78 7.66 -6.22
C SER A 83 10.27 7.02 -4.91
N VAL A 84 9.38 6.31 -4.19
CA VAL A 84 9.76 5.60 -2.95
C VAL A 84 10.70 4.44 -3.26
N LYS A 85 10.38 3.64 -4.28
CA LYS A 85 11.16 2.50 -4.74
C LYS A 85 12.59 2.92 -5.07
N GLU A 86 12.78 3.99 -5.84
CA GLU A 86 14.11 4.49 -6.22
C GLU A 86 14.95 4.90 -5.01
N VAL A 87 14.35 5.60 -4.05
CA VAL A 87 15.04 5.96 -2.80
C VAL A 87 15.49 4.71 -2.06
N LEU A 88 14.59 3.74 -1.84
CA LEU A 88 14.91 2.52 -1.10
C LEU A 88 15.94 1.64 -1.82
N LEU A 89 15.85 1.50 -3.14
CA LEU A 89 16.86 0.78 -3.92
C LEU A 89 18.22 1.45 -3.83
N ASN A 90 18.29 2.77 -3.80
CA ASN A 90 19.55 3.49 -3.63
C ASN A 90 20.18 3.26 -2.26
N VAL A 91 19.36 3.19 -1.19
CA VAL A 91 19.82 2.82 0.16
C VAL A 91 20.44 1.41 0.13
N ILE A 92 19.71 0.44 -0.45
CA ILE A 92 20.20 -0.95 -0.56
C ILE A 92 21.50 -1.00 -1.36
N LYS A 93 21.56 -0.37 -2.54
CA LYS A 93 22.74 -0.36 -3.42
C LYS A 93 23.98 0.19 -2.72
N LYS A 94 23.84 1.30 -1.99
CA LYS A 94 24.95 1.97 -1.32
C LYS A 94 25.33 1.34 0.01
N ASN A 95 24.55 0.37 0.50
CA ASN A 95 24.63 -0.13 1.86
C ASN A 95 24.64 1.04 2.87
N ASP A 96 23.70 1.97 2.65
CA ASP A 96 23.57 3.16 3.48
C ASP A 96 22.82 2.81 4.77
N ASP A 97 23.44 3.09 5.92
CA ASP A 97 22.88 2.81 7.25
C ASP A 97 21.81 3.84 7.66
N SER A 98 21.40 4.75 6.76
CA SER A 98 20.31 5.69 6.97
C SER A 98 18.94 5.04 7.25
N ILE A 99 18.79 3.74 7.00
CA ILE A 99 17.62 2.95 7.38
C ILE A 99 18.09 1.72 8.16
N SER A 100 17.98 1.76 9.48
CA SER A 100 18.38 0.65 10.37
C SER A 100 17.19 -0.19 10.87
N VAL A 101 17.49 -1.37 11.43
CA VAL A 101 16.50 -2.17 12.16
C VAL A 101 15.94 -1.41 13.35
N ASP A 102 16.79 -0.66 14.05
CA ASP A 102 16.36 0.17 15.17
C ASP A 102 15.37 1.24 14.71
N ASP A 103 15.55 1.81 13.52
CA ASP A 103 14.57 2.73 12.92
C ASP A 103 13.27 2.00 12.64
N PHE A 104 13.30 0.84 11.99
CA PHE A 104 12.07 0.07 11.73
C PHE A 104 11.30 -0.31 13.00
N ILE A 105 12.03 -0.71 14.05
CA ILE A 105 11.51 -1.07 15.37
C ILE A 105 10.92 0.16 16.08
N ASN A 106 11.61 1.29 16.07
CA ASN A 106 11.27 2.44 16.91
C ASN A 106 10.49 3.56 16.19
N GLU A 107 10.46 3.59 14.86
CA GLU A 107 9.79 4.65 14.11
C GLU A 107 8.26 4.52 14.09
N LYS A 108 7.60 5.68 13.99
CA LYS A 108 6.17 5.82 13.69
C LYS A 108 5.83 5.59 12.21
N LYS A 109 6.63 4.80 11.48
CA LYS A 109 6.35 4.43 10.08
C LYS A 109 5.04 3.65 9.90
N ALA A 110 4.42 3.17 10.98
CA ALA A 110 3.07 2.60 10.96
C ALA A 110 1.98 3.60 10.52
N ALA A 111 2.26 4.90 10.42
CA ALA A 111 1.34 5.88 9.83
C ALA A 111 1.43 5.93 8.29
N LEU A 112 2.38 5.23 7.66
CA LEU A 112 2.52 5.16 6.21
C LEU A 112 1.39 4.36 5.58
N LYS A 113 1.10 4.64 4.30
CA LYS A 113 0.26 3.76 3.46
C LYS A 113 0.83 2.33 3.46
N PRO A 114 -0.01 1.28 3.45
CA PRO A 114 0.41 -0.12 3.55
C PRO A 114 1.60 -0.53 2.67
N LEU A 115 1.57 -0.19 1.37
CA LEU A 115 2.62 -0.56 0.42
C LEU A 115 3.98 0.04 0.81
N LYS A 116 3.99 1.32 1.22
CA LYS A 116 5.21 2.02 1.63
C LYS A 116 5.80 1.36 2.88
N PHE A 117 4.97 1.12 3.89
CA PHE A 117 5.41 0.45 5.11
C PHE A 117 6.07 -0.90 4.80
N CYS A 118 5.42 -1.72 3.97
CA CYS A 118 5.97 -3.02 3.58
C CYS A 118 7.31 -2.89 2.85
N ALA A 119 7.47 -1.92 1.96
CA ALA A 119 8.74 -1.69 1.25
C ALA A 119 9.87 -1.24 2.20
N TYR A 120 9.56 -0.37 3.18
CA TYR A 120 10.52 0.01 4.23
C TYR A 120 10.92 -1.19 5.11
N ALA A 121 9.94 -2.01 5.51
CA ALA A 121 10.20 -3.23 6.27
C ALA A 121 11.15 -4.17 5.51
N LEU A 122 10.86 -4.42 4.22
CA LEU A 122 11.70 -5.25 3.37
C LEU A 122 13.11 -4.67 3.23
N THR A 123 13.23 -3.36 2.96
CA THR A 123 14.53 -2.68 2.85
C THR A 123 15.36 -2.90 4.10
N THR A 124 14.74 -2.73 5.26
CA THR A 124 15.43 -2.90 6.54
C THR A 124 15.93 -4.33 6.72
N LEU A 125 15.09 -5.32 6.46
CA LEU A 125 15.45 -6.74 6.55
C LEU A 125 16.53 -7.14 5.52
N LEU A 126 16.47 -6.56 4.32
CA LEU A 126 17.44 -6.77 3.24
C LEU A 126 18.83 -6.24 3.63
N LEU A 127 18.89 -5.06 4.27
CA LEU A 127 20.14 -4.50 4.78
C LEU A 127 20.75 -5.36 5.90
N GLN A 128 19.94 -6.03 6.71
CA GLN A 128 20.46 -6.96 7.72
C GLN A 128 21.10 -8.19 7.11
N ILE A 129 20.46 -8.79 6.10
CA ILE A 129 21.02 -10.01 5.52
C ILE A 129 22.27 -9.75 4.68
N LYS A 130 22.55 -8.50 4.28
CA LYS A 130 23.79 -8.12 3.58
C LYS A 130 25.05 -8.42 4.40
N THR A 131 24.94 -8.50 5.72
CA THR A 131 26.06 -8.81 6.60
C THR A 131 26.29 -10.31 6.77
N LEU A 132 25.43 -11.16 6.20
CA LEU A 132 25.55 -12.61 6.26
C LEU A 132 26.51 -13.15 5.19
N ASP A 133 26.96 -14.38 5.37
CA ASP A 133 27.80 -15.07 4.39
C ASP A 133 27.07 -15.23 3.04
N VAL A 134 27.83 -15.09 1.94
CA VAL A 134 27.31 -15.19 0.56
C VAL A 134 26.52 -16.48 0.32
N ALA A 135 26.98 -17.61 0.89
CA ALA A 135 26.28 -18.89 0.76
C ALA A 135 24.91 -18.89 1.44
N VAL A 136 24.76 -18.19 2.57
CA VAL A 136 23.47 -18.03 3.27
C VAL A 136 22.54 -17.16 2.44
N ILE A 137 23.05 -16.05 1.88
CA ILE A 137 22.28 -15.16 1.00
C ILE A 137 21.76 -15.91 -0.24
N GLU A 138 22.60 -16.70 -0.90
CA GLU A 138 22.21 -17.57 -2.03
C GLU A 138 21.07 -18.54 -1.64
N ASN A 139 21.18 -19.19 -0.48
CA ASN A 139 20.12 -20.08 0.01
C ASN A 139 18.80 -19.34 0.26
N ILE A 140 18.85 -18.12 0.81
CA ILE A 140 17.65 -17.29 1.00
C ILE A 140 17.03 -16.97 -0.37
N LYS A 141 17.82 -16.52 -1.34
CA LYS A 141 17.34 -16.20 -2.70
C LYS A 141 16.66 -17.40 -3.37
N ASN A 142 17.27 -18.58 -3.28
CA ASN A 142 16.73 -19.81 -3.86
C ASN A 142 15.43 -20.25 -3.17
N SER A 143 15.34 -20.09 -1.85
CA SER A 143 14.16 -20.49 -1.06
C SER A 143 12.91 -19.69 -1.39
N ILE A 144 13.07 -18.42 -1.77
CA ILE A 144 11.95 -17.51 -2.07
C ILE A 144 11.58 -17.47 -3.56
N ASN A 145 12.22 -18.28 -4.41
CA ASN A 145 11.87 -18.42 -5.81
C ASN A 145 10.61 -19.30 -6.00
N ILE A 146 9.50 -18.84 -5.43
CA ILE A 146 8.21 -19.53 -5.44
C ILE A 146 7.15 -18.67 -6.14
N ASN A 147 6.07 -19.33 -6.59
CA ASN A 147 4.95 -18.66 -7.23
C ASN A 147 3.97 -18.08 -6.20
N GLY A 148 3.35 -16.94 -6.52
CA GLY A 148 2.35 -16.27 -5.70
C GLY A 148 2.63 -14.78 -5.52
N SER A 149 1.57 -13.96 -5.45
CA SER A 149 1.69 -12.49 -5.39
C SER A 149 2.27 -11.95 -4.09
N GLU A 150 2.22 -12.71 -2.99
CA GLU A 150 2.75 -12.32 -1.68
C GLU A 150 3.63 -13.41 -1.03
N ALA A 151 3.59 -14.64 -1.54
CA ALA A 151 4.27 -15.78 -0.93
C ALA A 151 5.80 -15.60 -0.82
N PRO A 152 6.52 -15.12 -1.86
CA PRO A 152 7.97 -14.86 -1.75
C PRO A 152 8.30 -13.86 -0.64
N VAL A 153 7.52 -12.78 -0.55
CA VAL A 153 7.70 -11.72 0.45
C VAL A 153 7.45 -12.23 1.86
N ILE A 154 6.37 -12.99 2.08
CA ILE A 154 6.07 -13.58 3.39
C ILE A 154 7.15 -14.56 3.81
N LEU A 155 7.59 -15.43 2.89
CA LEU A 155 8.64 -16.42 3.17
C LEU A 155 9.97 -15.74 3.48
N PHE A 156 10.36 -14.72 2.70
CA PHE A 156 11.55 -13.91 2.95
C PHE A 156 11.53 -13.33 4.37
N VAL A 157 10.45 -12.63 4.72
CA VAL A 157 10.29 -12.02 6.04
C VAL A 157 10.38 -13.07 7.14
N GLY A 158 9.71 -14.21 6.98
CA GLY A 158 9.78 -15.34 7.92
C GLY A 158 11.20 -15.89 8.12
N ILE A 159 11.96 -16.05 7.04
CA ILE A 159 13.35 -16.51 7.10
C ILE A 159 14.23 -15.51 7.86
N VAL A 160 14.17 -14.21 7.51
CA VAL A 160 15.02 -13.18 8.16
C VAL A 160 14.67 -13.02 9.64
N ILE A 161 13.39 -13.08 9.99
CA ILE A 161 12.98 -13.09 11.41
C ILE A 161 13.49 -14.35 12.11
N GLY A 162 13.44 -15.51 11.45
CA GLY A 162 13.99 -16.75 11.99
C GLY A 162 15.46 -16.62 12.37
N PHE A 163 16.27 -16.01 11.48
CA PHE A 163 17.66 -15.65 11.80
C PHE A 163 17.75 -14.67 12.98
N TYR A 164 16.92 -13.64 13.00
CA TYR A 164 16.96 -12.64 14.07
C TYR A 164 16.61 -13.22 15.46
N ILE A 165 15.67 -14.16 15.52
CA ILE A 165 15.30 -14.88 16.75
C ILE A 165 16.48 -15.72 17.27
N ASP A 166 17.21 -16.38 16.37
CA ASP A 166 18.33 -17.25 16.73
C ASP A 166 19.56 -16.44 17.21
N TYR A 167 19.80 -15.26 16.62
CA TYR A 167 20.97 -14.42 16.91
C TYR A 167 20.78 -13.41 18.06
N HIS A 168 19.54 -12.95 18.37
CA HIS A 168 19.31 -11.88 19.36
C HIS A 168 18.16 -12.19 20.35
N LEU A 169 18.41 -13.11 21.28
CA LEU A 169 17.55 -13.38 22.44
C LEU A 169 17.73 -12.31 23.54
N SER A 170 17.18 -11.11 23.34
CA SER A 170 16.89 -10.16 24.43
C SER A 170 15.67 -9.29 24.09
N SER A 171 15.27 -8.39 25.00
CA SER A 171 13.97 -7.67 25.11
C SER A 171 13.42 -6.97 23.86
N GLU A 172 14.19 -6.85 22.77
CA GLU A 172 13.78 -6.18 21.54
C GLU A 172 12.90 -7.04 20.61
N SER A 173 12.91 -8.36 20.81
CA SER A 173 12.11 -9.32 20.03
C SER A 173 10.61 -8.98 19.99
N ARG A 174 10.02 -8.52 21.11
CA ARG A 174 8.59 -8.16 21.15
C ARG A 174 8.25 -7.02 20.18
N LYS A 175 9.07 -5.98 20.11
CA LYS A 175 8.82 -4.86 19.19
C LYS A 175 8.99 -5.29 17.73
N VAL A 176 9.94 -6.17 17.43
CA VAL A 176 10.08 -6.78 16.09
C VAL A 176 8.81 -7.54 15.73
N PHE A 177 8.30 -8.41 16.60
CA PHE A 177 7.07 -9.16 16.34
C PHE A 177 5.84 -8.25 16.15
N GLU A 178 5.74 -7.14 16.89
CA GLU A 178 4.69 -6.14 16.67
C GLU A 178 4.75 -5.57 15.24
N LYS A 179 5.93 -5.21 14.76
CA LYS A 179 6.11 -4.71 13.39
C LYS A 179 5.83 -5.76 12.33
N VAL A 180 6.17 -7.02 12.59
CA VAL A 180 5.86 -8.16 11.72
C VAL A 180 4.35 -8.39 11.65
N ASN A 181 3.63 -8.24 12.76
CA ASN A 181 2.17 -8.31 12.76
C ASN A 181 1.54 -7.17 11.95
N ILE A 182 2.06 -5.94 12.07
CA ILE A 182 1.64 -4.81 11.24
C ILE A 182 1.93 -5.10 9.76
N PHE A 183 3.10 -5.63 9.44
CA PHE A 183 3.47 -6.03 8.09
C PHE A 183 2.47 -7.04 7.51
N HIS A 184 2.18 -8.13 8.23
CA HIS A 184 1.20 -9.13 7.79
C HIS A 184 -0.21 -8.54 7.62
N LYS A 185 -0.63 -7.64 8.51
CA LYS A 185 -1.90 -6.92 8.36
C LYS A 185 -1.90 -6.11 7.06
N TYR A 186 -0.86 -5.34 6.79
CA TYR A 186 -0.77 -4.51 5.61
C TYR A 186 -0.66 -5.30 4.32
N ILE A 187 0.07 -6.41 4.29
CA ILE A 187 0.10 -7.33 3.14
C ILE A 187 -1.31 -7.83 2.77
N LYS A 188 -2.16 -8.11 3.78
CA LYS A 188 -3.55 -8.52 3.53
C LYS A 188 -4.42 -7.39 2.97
N GLU A 189 -4.13 -6.14 3.33
CA GLU A 189 -4.83 -4.95 2.86
C GLU A 189 -4.38 -4.49 1.45
N LEU A 190 -3.22 -4.96 0.97
CA LEU A 190 -2.71 -4.62 -0.36
C LEU A 190 -3.61 -5.16 -1.48
N SER A 191 -3.79 -4.35 -2.52
CA SER A 191 -4.35 -4.81 -3.78
C SER A 191 -3.44 -5.83 -4.47
N THR A 192 -3.97 -6.62 -5.39
CA THR A 192 -3.16 -7.57 -6.20
C THR A 192 -2.03 -6.87 -6.96
N ASN A 193 -2.28 -5.65 -7.42
CA ASN A 193 -1.27 -4.83 -8.09
C ASN A 193 -0.15 -4.43 -7.11
N ASP A 194 -0.49 -3.93 -5.92
CA ASP A 194 0.50 -3.52 -4.92
C ASP A 194 1.35 -4.70 -4.42
N LYS A 195 0.73 -5.88 -4.24
CA LYS A 195 1.46 -7.12 -3.93
C LYS A 195 2.48 -7.44 -5.03
N THR A 196 2.09 -7.29 -6.30
CA THR A 196 2.98 -7.49 -7.45
C THR A 196 4.12 -6.47 -7.46
N LEU A 197 3.84 -5.19 -7.20
CA LEU A 197 4.86 -4.14 -7.09
C LEU A 197 5.88 -4.46 -5.98
N LEU A 198 5.39 -4.89 -4.81
CA LEU A 198 6.23 -5.26 -3.68
C LEU A 198 7.11 -6.49 -3.96
N ASN A 199 6.55 -7.53 -4.59
CA ASN A 199 7.30 -8.70 -5.04
C ASN A 199 8.39 -8.34 -6.05
N ASN A 200 8.08 -7.48 -7.03
CA ASN A 200 9.06 -7.01 -8.01
C ASN A 200 10.16 -6.21 -7.34
N PHE A 201 9.83 -5.36 -6.36
CA PHE A 201 10.81 -4.64 -5.56
C PHE A 201 11.73 -5.58 -4.77
N LEU A 202 11.20 -6.63 -4.13
CA LEU A 202 12.03 -7.65 -3.47
C LEU A 202 12.99 -8.31 -4.45
N LYS A 203 12.49 -8.79 -5.60
CA LYS A 203 13.31 -9.44 -6.63
C LYS A 203 14.43 -8.53 -7.15
N GLU A 204 14.12 -7.28 -7.43
CA GLU A 204 15.10 -6.30 -7.90
C GLU A 204 16.13 -5.95 -6.82
N SER A 205 15.69 -5.83 -5.56
CA SER A 205 16.58 -5.54 -4.43
C SER A 205 17.62 -6.64 -4.21
N LEU A 206 17.23 -7.91 -4.40
CA LEU A 206 18.11 -9.07 -4.27
C LEU A 206 19.19 -9.15 -5.36
N LEU A 207 19.12 -8.31 -6.41
CA LEU A 207 20.21 -8.16 -7.38
C LEU A 207 21.38 -7.33 -6.82
N TYR A 208 21.17 -6.60 -5.72
CA TYR A 208 22.14 -5.69 -5.11
C TYR A 208 22.70 -6.18 -3.76
N ILE A 209 22.35 -7.40 -3.37
CA ILE A 209 22.74 -8.12 -2.16
C ILE A 209 23.40 -9.41 -2.61
#